data_AF-A0A2G6Y3F1-F1
#
_entry.id   AF-A0A2G6Y3F1-F1
#
_cell.length_a   1.000
_cell.length_b   1.000
_cell.length_c   1.000
_cell.angle_alpha   90.00
_cell.angle_beta   90.00
_cell.angle_gamma   90.00
#
_symmetry.space_group_name_H-M   'P 1'
#
loop_
_entity.id
_entity.type
_entity.pdbx_description
1 polymer ?
#
loop_
_entity_poly.entity_id
_entity_poly.type
_entity_poly.pdbx_seq_one_letter_code
_entity_poly.pdbx_strand_id
1 'polypeptide(L)'
;MEALLQEHFEDDTEGLQNFRGWISAAPSTRSGALAPFASWVYQFEVLPPLRLPITKDVALTIDELLEALHTCCRNEDFQNFKSLLLAHVERHGRIVRSAELGTPDAMPEEELAALYVASNWEQAERWVRNLLEQLYWDLISTLDAEWSSHYFSGRKIKPLFPLVMVRPQEGLMESMKVTSRKNIYFKPVRRLLEFLYALAFYRRYRRWPSKAPKPATLAGILYRPGSDELADESLISNYFDGTTKVTLDLVQEHWQQLLQHFMQKRPENERPTAPFPMIMLALQWQALLVLDSGRSFFMPDMMNYGFVWRFRRRQWEALQAQYDSGFSSSGQRVDETMDWPEWAVDQSSSSV
;
A
#
# COMPACT_ATOMS: atom_id res chain seq x y z
N MET A 1 -24.44 7.36 -17.84
CA MET A 1 -23.72 6.22 -17.23
C MET A 1 -24.38 4.90 -17.56
N GLU A 2 -25.67 4.71 -17.28
CA GLU A 2 -26.39 3.48 -17.67
C GLU A 2 -26.34 3.17 -19.17
N ALA A 3 -26.58 4.17 -20.03
CA ALA A 3 -26.48 3.99 -21.48
C ALA A 3 -25.06 3.59 -21.94
N LEU A 4 -24.02 4.18 -21.34
CA LEU A 4 -22.61 3.85 -21.64
C LEU A 4 -22.22 2.45 -21.16
N LEU A 5 -22.77 2.00 -20.03
CA LEU A 5 -22.55 0.63 -19.53
C LEU A 5 -23.30 -0.40 -20.37
N GLN A 6 -24.49 -0.06 -20.88
CA GLN A 6 -25.20 -0.92 -21.82
C GLN A 6 -24.45 -1.06 -23.14
N GLU A 7 -23.94 0.06 -23.69
CA GLU A 7 -23.11 0.08 -24.90
C GLU A 7 -21.80 -0.72 -24.73
N HIS A 8 -21.12 -0.58 -23.59
CA HIS A 8 -19.84 -1.28 -23.34
C HIS A 8 -20.00 -2.79 -23.12
N PHE A 9 -21.15 -3.23 -22.63
CA PHE A 9 -21.48 -4.64 -22.37
C PHE A 9 -22.58 -5.15 -23.33
N GLU A 10 -22.70 -4.57 -24.53
CA GLU A 10 -23.77 -4.86 -25.50
C GLU A 10 -23.93 -6.37 -25.76
N ASP A 11 -22.81 -7.11 -25.81
CA ASP A 11 -22.76 -8.54 -26.05
C ASP A 11 -22.50 -9.40 -24.78
N ASP A 12 -22.39 -8.77 -23.60
CA ASP A 12 -22.05 -9.43 -22.32
C ASP A 12 -23.05 -9.05 -21.21
N THR A 13 -24.29 -9.53 -21.37
CA THR A 13 -25.37 -9.29 -20.40
C THR A 13 -25.05 -9.88 -19.02
N GLU A 14 -24.33 -11.00 -18.96
CA GLU A 14 -23.88 -11.61 -17.71
C GLU A 14 -22.81 -10.76 -17.02
N GLY A 15 -21.82 -10.26 -17.77
CA GLY A 15 -20.83 -9.30 -17.30
C GLY A 15 -21.46 -7.99 -16.80
N LEU A 16 -22.47 -7.46 -17.49
CA LEU A 16 -23.21 -6.29 -17.02
C LEU A 16 -23.96 -6.55 -15.71
N GLN A 17 -24.60 -7.72 -15.55
CA GLN A 17 -25.27 -8.09 -14.31
C GLN A 17 -24.27 -8.28 -13.16
N ASN A 18 -23.14 -8.93 -13.43
CA ASN A 18 -22.04 -9.10 -12.48
C ASN A 18 -21.46 -7.74 -12.06
N PHE A 19 -21.24 -6.83 -13.01
CA PHE A 19 -20.76 -5.48 -12.74
C PHE A 19 -21.75 -4.64 -11.92
N ARG A 20 -23.05 -4.74 -12.24
CA ARG A 20 -24.11 -4.07 -11.46
C ARG A 20 -24.23 -4.65 -10.05
N GLY A 21 -24.15 -5.98 -9.91
CA GLY A 21 -24.11 -6.65 -8.61
C GLY A 21 -22.89 -6.21 -7.81
N TRP A 22 -21.74 -6.08 -8.46
CA TRP A 22 -20.50 -5.59 -7.85
C TRP A 22 -20.63 -4.15 -7.34
N ILE A 23 -21.16 -3.22 -8.14
CA ILE A 23 -21.44 -1.84 -7.71
C ILE A 23 -22.43 -1.82 -6.56
N SER A 24 -23.48 -2.64 -6.63
CA SER A 24 -24.53 -2.69 -5.60
C SER A 24 -24.02 -3.23 -4.26
N ALA A 25 -22.96 -4.04 -4.29
CA ALA A 25 -22.26 -4.55 -3.13
C ALA A 25 -21.09 -3.66 -2.66
N ALA A 26 -20.90 -2.49 -3.28
CA ALA A 26 -19.89 -1.53 -2.84
C ALA A 26 -20.15 -1.11 -1.38
N PRO A 27 -19.10 -1.01 -0.54
CA PRO A 27 -19.24 -0.60 0.84
C PRO A 27 -19.87 0.80 0.99
N SER A 28 -20.77 0.92 1.95
CA SER A 28 -21.41 2.17 2.34
C SER A 28 -21.24 2.41 3.82
N THR A 29 -21.23 3.67 4.23
CA THR A 29 -21.24 4.05 5.64
C THR A 29 -22.64 3.83 6.23
N ARG A 30 -22.80 3.98 7.55
CA ARG A 30 -24.10 3.79 8.22
C ARG A 30 -25.20 4.74 7.75
N SER A 31 -24.85 5.90 7.19
CA SER A 31 -25.82 6.84 6.62
C SER A 31 -26.34 6.39 5.25
N GLY A 32 -25.72 5.37 4.65
CA GLY A 32 -25.95 4.93 3.28
C GLY A 32 -25.09 5.68 2.25
N ALA A 33 -24.20 6.58 2.66
CA ALA A 33 -23.26 7.22 1.74
C ALA A 33 -22.19 6.25 1.24
N LEU A 34 -21.61 6.53 0.07
CA LEU A 34 -20.50 5.74 -0.46
C LEU A 34 -19.30 5.86 0.50
N ALA A 35 -18.69 4.72 0.86
CA ALA A 35 -17.51 4.67 1.69
C ALA A 35 -16.26 4.60 0.78
N PRO A 36 -15.58 5.72 0.45
CA PRO A 36 -14.55 5.74 -0.59
C PRO A 36 -13.32 4.88 -0.26
N PHE A 37 -12.82 4.88 0.98
CA PHE A 37 -11.68 4.05 1.34
C PHE A 37 -12.05 2.57 1.34
N ALA A 38 -13.20 2.21 1.91
CA ALA A 38 -13.67 0.83 1.92
C ALA A 38 -13.98 0.32 0.50
N SER A 39 -14.51 1.19 -0.37
CA SER A 39 -14.74 0.90 -1.79
C SER A 39 -13.44 0.72 -2.56
N TRP A 40 -12.40 1.49 -2.23
CA TRP A 40 -11.06 1.29 -2.79
C TRP A 40 -10.48 -0.06 -2.39
N VAL A 41 -10.58 -0.46 -1.11
CA VAL A 41 -10.16 -1.80 -0.66
C VAL A 41 -10.96 -2.90 -1.35
N TYR A 42 -12.28 -2.72 -1.47
CA TYR A 42 -13.18 -3.66 -2.13
C TYR A 42 -12.79 -3.95 -3.58
N GLN A 43 -12.20 -3.00 -4.31
CA GLN A 43 -11.69 -3.24 -5.66
C GLN A 43 -10.59 -4.31 -5.70
N PHE A 44 -9.77 -4.43 -4.65
CA PHE A 44 -8.74 -5.46 -4.56
C PHE A 44 -9.31 -6.85 -4.24
N GLU A 45 -10.53 -6.94 -3.71
CA GLU A 45 -11.15 -8.21 -3.32
C GLU A 45 -11.76 -8.97 -4.50
N VAL A 46 -11.77 -8.39 -5.70
CA VAL A 46 -12.51 -8.92 -6.85
C VAL A 46 -11.60 -9.71 -7.79
N LEU A 47 -10.41 -9.19 -8.10
CA LEU A 47 -9.49 -9.82 -9.06
C LEU A 47 -8.02 -9.61 -8.65
N PRO A 48 -7.38 -10.59 -7.98
CA PRO A 48 -7.93 -11.89 -7.55
C PRO A 48 -8.96 -11.78 -6.42
N PRO A 49 -9.85 -12.79 -6.27
CA PRO A 49 -10.73 -12.89 -5.11
C PRO A 49 -9.90 -13.09 -3.83
N LEU A 50 -9.62 -11.99 -3.14
CA LEU A 50 -8.75 -11.94 -1.99
C LEU A 50 -9.45 -11.14 -0.89
N ARG A 51 -9.90 -11.83 0.15
CA ARG A 51 -10.62 -11.18 1.25
C ARG A 51 -9.63 -10.37 2.09
N LEU A 52 -9.96 -9.10 2.33
CA LEU A 52 -9.19 -8.16 3.13
C LEU A 52 -10.04 -7.65 4.30
N PRO A 53 -10.50 -8.54 5.21
CA PRO A 53 -11.53 -8.20 6.18
C PRO A 53 -11.09 -7.13 7.18
N ILE A 54 -9.85 -7.17 7.69
CA ILE A 54 -9.36 -6.16 8.64
C ILE A 54 -9.10 -4.86 7.89
N THR A 55 -8.50 -4.90 6.70
CA THR A 55 -8.24 -3.68 5.92
C THR A 55 -9.54 -2.96 5.58
N LYS A 56 -10.58 -3.70 5.19
CA LYS A 56 -11.89 -3.17 4.86
C LYS A 56 -12.60 -2.58 6.08
N ASP A 57 -12.50 -3.22 7.25
CA ASP A 57 -13.04 -2.69 8.52
C ASP A 57 -12.33 -1.39 8.96
N VAL A 58 -11.00 -1.34 8.83
CA VAL A 58 -10.21 -0.12 9.08
C VAL A 58 -10.63 0.99 8.11
N ALA A 59 -10.73 0.69 6.82
CA ALA A 59 -11.15 1.64 5.80
C ALA A 59 -12.57 2.18 6.06
N LEU A 60 -13.52 1.31 6.43
CA LEU A 60 -14.88 1.72 6.77
C LEU A 60 -14.91 2.59 8.03
N THR A 61 -14.10 2.27 9.03
CA THR A 61 -13.96 3.10 10.24
C THR A 61 -13.43 4.50 9.91
N ILE A 62 -12.49 4.62 8.96
CA ILE A 62 -11.99 5.90 8.46
C ILE A 62 -13.11 6.66 7.74
N ASP A 63 -13.84 6.01 6.84
CA ASP A 63 -14.95 6.62 6.11
C ASP A 63 -16.04 7.15 7.06
N GLU A 64 -16.45 6.35 8.05
CA GLU A 64 -17.43 6.74 9.09
C GLU A 64 -16.95 7.96 9.89
N LEU A 65 -15.67 7.99 10.28
CA LEU A 65 -15.09 9.11 11.02
C LEU A 65 -15.08 10.39 10.18
N LEU A 66 -14.56 10.33 8.95
CA LEU A 66 -14.45 11.50 8.09
C LEU A 66 -15.82 12.08 7.72
N GLU A 67 -16.82 11.22 7.49
CA GLU A 67 -18.19 11.67 7.29
C GLU A 67 -18.75 12.40 8.52
N ALA A 68 -18.54 11.84 9.71
CA ALA A 68 -19.02 12.44 10.96
C ALA A 68 -18.32 13.79 11.24
N LEU A 69 -17.00 13.86 11.05
CA LEU A 69 -16.23 15.09 11.19
C LEU A 69 -16.67 16.16 10.17
N HIS A 70 -16.86 15.77 8.90
CA HIS A 70 -17.34 16.67 7.86
C HIS A 70 -18.73 17.22 8.18
N THR A 71 -19.63 16.39 8.72
CA THR A 71 -20.96 16.82 9.16
C THR A 71 -20.88 17.85 10.29
N CYS A 72 -19.98 17.66 11.25
CA CYS A 72 -19.76 18.65 12.31
C CYS A 72 -19.23 19.97 11.77
N CYS A 73 -18.26 19.93 10.85
CA CYS A 73 -17.75 21.14 10.18
C CYS A 73 -18.86 21.88 9.43
N ARG A 74 -19.71 21.16 8.69
CA ARG A 74 -20.83 21.75 7.93
C ARG A 74 -21.87 22.42 8.85
N ASN A 75 -22.07 21.86 10.04
CA ASN A 75 -23.02 22.37 11.02
C ASN A 75 -22.39 23.38 12.00
N GLU A 76 -21.11 23.73 11.81
CA GLU A 76 -20.32 24.57 12.73
C GLU A 76 -20.28 24.05 14.19
N ASP A 77 -20.48 22.74 14.39
CA ASP A 77 -20.53 22.09 15.70
C ASP A 77 -19.15 21.63 16.17
N PHE A 78 -18.38 22.59 16.69
CA PHE A 78 -17.03 22.34 17.18
C PHE A 78 -16.98 21.37 18.38
N GLN A 79 -17.99 21.39 19.26
CA GLN A 79 -17.99 20.54 20.46
C GLN A 79 -18.17 19.07 20.09
N ASN A 80 -19.09 18.78 19.17
CA ASN A 80 -19.26 17.42 18.67
C ASN A 80 -18.04 16.97 17.84
N PHE A 81 -17.48 17.85 17.01
CA PHE A 81 -16.25 17.58 16.26
C PHE A 81 -15.12 17.11 17.20
N LYS A 82 -14.85 17.88 18.26
CA LYS A 82 -13.83 17.56 19.27
C LYS A 82 -14.14 16.25 20.01
N SER A 83 -15.40 16.03 20.36
CA SER A 83 -15.84 14.82 21.06
C SER A 83 -15.63 13.56 20.21
N LEU A 84 -15.90 13.64 18.90
CA LEU A 84 -15.64 12.56 17.95
C LEU A 84 -14.16 12.25 17.82
N LEU A 85 -13.30 13.27 17.74
CA LEU A 85 -11.85 13.09 17.70
C LEU A 85 -11.33 12.40 18.95
N LEU A 86 -11.73 12.88 20.14
CA LEU A 86 -11.32 12.27 21.41
C LEU A 86 -11.79 10.81 21.52
N ALA A 87 -13.04 10.53 21.16
CA ALA A 87 -13.57 9.16 21.14
C ALA A 87 -12.80 8.25 20.17
N HIS A 88 -12.41 8.78 19.00
CA HIS A 88 -11.58 8.04 18.05
C HIS A 88 -10.20 7.74 18.62
N VAL A 89 -9.52 8.73 19.22
CA VAL A 89 -8.20 8.53 19.86
C VAL A 89 -8.27 7.50 20.96
N GLU A 90 -9.29 7.55 21.81
CA GLU A 90 -9.44 6.56 22.88
C GLU A 90 -9.63 5.16 22.32
N ARG A 91 -10.43 5.00 21.26
CA ARG A 91 -10.67 3.71 20.62
C ARG A 91 -9.43 3.21 19.87
N HIS A 92 -8.85 4.04 19.00
CA HIS A 92 -7.69 3.71 18.18
C HIS A 92 -6.44 3.52 19.04
N GLY A 93 -6.23 4.41 20.00
CA GLY A 93 -5.19 4.29 21.02
C GLY A 93 -5.31 3.01 21.83
N ARG A 94 -6.51 2.57 22.24
CA ARG A 94 -6.66 1.25 22.90
C ARG A 94 -6.33 0.08 21.98
N ILE A 95 -6.65 0.20 20.69
CA ILE A 95 -6.36 -0.83 19.69
C ILE A 95 -4.83 -0.92 19.49
N VAL A 96 -4.14 0.20 19.27
CA VAL A 96 -2.71 0.26 18.96
C VAL A 96 -1.79 0.13 20.19
N ARG A 97 -2.21 0.61 21.37
CA ARG A 97 -1.43 0.57 22.64
C ARG A 97 -1.59 -0.73 23.43
N SER A 98 -1.95 -1.86 22.82
CA SER A 98 -2.00 -3.11 23.59
C SER A 98 -0.62 -3.38 24.21
N ALA A 99 -0.61 -3.64 25.53
CA ALA A 99 0.56 -3.56 26.40
C ALA A 99 1.73 -4.52 26.07
N GLU A 100 1.59 -5.36 25.04
CA GLU A 100 2.54 -6.42 24.69
C GLU A 100 3.63 -5.98 23.70
N LEU A 101 3.60 -4.75 23.20
CA LEU A 101 4.41 -4.34 22.05
C LEU A 101 5.45 -3.25 22.31
N GLY A 102 5.52 -2.67 23.51
CA GLY A 102 6.54 -1.66 23.83
C GLY A 102 6.56 -0.50 22.82
N THR A 103 5.38 0.07 22.53
CA THR A 103 5.17 1.20 21.62
C THR A 103 6.20 2.31 21.86
N PRO A 104 6.97 2.74 20.83
CA PRO A 104 7.48 4.09 20.78
C PRO A 104 6.27 4.99 20.51
N ASP A 105 5.91 5.79 21.51
CA ASP A 105 4.89 6.84 21.50
C ASP A 105 3.48 6.42 21.06
N ALA A 106 2.79 5.79 22.01
CA ALA A 106 1.45 6.24 22.37
C ALA A 106 1.33 7.76 22.14
N MET A 107 0.38 8.22 21.30
CA MET A 107 0.23 9.65 20.94
C MET A 107 0.62 10.57 22.11
N PRO A 108 1.59 11.48 21.93
CA PRO A 108 2.20 12.21 23.05
C PRO A 108 1.11 12.80 23.94
N GLU A 109 1.23 12.62 25.26
CA GLU A 109 0.22 13.11 26.21
C GLU A 109 -0.06 14.62 26.01
N GLU A 110 0.94 15.35 25.55
CA GLU A 110 0.87 16.76 25.16
C GLU A 110 -0.10 17.04 23.99
N GLU A 111 -0.15 16.18 22.96
CA GLU A 111 -1.08 16.34 21.83
C GLU A 111 -2.52 16.02 22.23
N LEU A 112 -2.71 15.05 23.12
CA LEU A 112 -4.02 14.70 23.70
C LEU A 112 -4.52 15.85 24.59
N ALA A 113 -3.65 16.40 25.44
CA ALA A 113 -3.95 17.56 26.26
C ALA A 113 -4.28 18.80 25.41
N ALA A 114 -3.55 19.02 24.31
CA ALA A 114 -3.85 20.10 23.37
C ALA A 114 -5.26 19.98 22.76
N LEU A 115 -5.67 18.77 22.35
CA LEU A 115 -7.03 18.54 21.86
C LEU A 115 -8.09 18.78 22.96
N TYR A 116 -7.83 18.33 24.19
CA TYR A 116 -8.73 18.59 25.33
C TYR A 116 -8.91 20.08 25.63
N VAL A 117 -7.90 20.90 25.42
CA VAL A 117 -7.97 22.35 25.68
C VAL A 117 -8.43 23.13 24.43
N ALA A 118 -8.40 22.51 23.24
CA ALA A 118 -8.81 23.16 22.00
C ALA A 118 -10.23 23.74 22.11
N SER A 119 -10.36 25.02 21.75
CA SER A 119 -11.59 25.81 21.88
C SER A 119 -12.08 26.38 20.55
N ASN A 120 -11.32 26.19 19.46
CA ASN A 120 -11.67 26.70 18.13
C ASN A 120 -11.11 25.80 17.00
N TRP A 121 -11.58 26.06 15.77
CA TRP A 121 -11.22 25.32 14.56
C TRP A 121 -9.74 25.42 14.19
N GLU A 122 -9.08 26.56 14.42
CA GLU A 122 -7.67 26.78 14.11
C GLU A 122 -6.77 25.84 14.94
N GLN A 123 -7.07 25.69 16.23
CA GLN A 123 -6.37 24.76 17.12
C GLN A 123 -6.62 23.30 16.72
N ALA A 124 -7.83 22.99 16.25
CA ALA A 124 -8.16 21.65 15.77
C ALA A 124 -7.51 21.30 14.43
N GLU A 125 -7.24 22.27 13.54
CA GLU A 125 -6.68 22.01 12.21
C GLU A 125 -5.35 21.26 12.27
N ARG A 126 -4.43 21.69 13.15
CA ARG A 126 -3.14 21.03 13.34
C ARG A 126 -3.33 19.56 13.74
N TRP A 127 -4.30 19.32 14.60
CA TRP A 127 -4.61 17.99 15.12
C TRP A 127 -5.19 17.07 14.04
N VAL A 128 -6.09 17.62 13.20
CA VAL A 128 -6.67 16.90 12.06
C VAL A 128 -5.59 16.47 11.07
N ARG A 129 -4.57 17.29 10.81
CA ARG A 129 -3.47 16.91 9.90
C ARG A 129 -2.72 15.68 10.40
N ASN A 130 -2.35 15.67 11.68
CA ASN A 130 -1.67 14.52 12.30
C ASN A 130 -2.55 13.27 12.30
N LEU A 131 -3.85 13.43 12.59
CA LEU A 131 -4.82 12.34 12.52
C LEU A 131 -4.91 11.75 11.11
N LEU A 132 -5.06 12.58 10.08
CA LEU A 132 -5.18 12.09 8.70
C LEU A 132 -3.95 11.29 8.28
N GLU A 133 -2.75 11.71 8.71
CA GLU A 133 -1.53 10.96 8.51
C GLU A 133 -1.55 9.61 9.24
N GLN A 134 -1.96 9.57 10.51
CA GLN A 134 -2.09 8.33 11.27
C GLN A 134 -3.10 7.36 10.65
N LEU A 135 -4.27 7.85 10.23
CA LEU A 135 -5.29 7.05 9.55
C LEU A 135 -4.79 6.49 8.22
N TYR A 136 -4.04 7.31 7.46
CA TYR A 136 -3.39 6.87 6.24
C TYR A 136 -2.42 5.72 6.51
N TRP A 137 -1.52 5.89 7.49
CA TRP A 137 -0.54 4.85 7.85
C TRP A 137 -1.19 3.58 8.36
N ASP A 138 -2.26 3.69 9.14
CA ASP A 138 -3.00 2.54 9.64
C ASP A 138 -3.65 1.74 8.51
N LEU A 139 -4.29 2.43 7.55
CA LEU A 139 -4.87 1.79 6.36
C LEU A 139 -3.81 1.07 5.53
N ILE A 140 -2.69 1.73 5.22
CA ILE A 140 -1.63 1.15 4.38
C ILE A 140 -0.93 -0.02 5.09
N SER A 141 -0.66 0.13 6.39
CA SER A 141 -0.03 -0.93 7.19
C SER A 141 -0.92 -2.15 7.30
N THR A 142 -2.23 -1.95 7.47
CA THR A 142 -3.23 -3.04 7.51
C THR A 142 -3.30 -3.76 6.16
N LEU A 143 -3.40 -3.00 5.07
CA LEU A 143 -3.43 -3.54 3.71
C LEU A 143 -2.18 -4.39 3.42
N ASP A 144 -0.99 -3.90 3.74
CA ASP A 144 0.26 -4.64 3.54
C ASP A 144 0.31 -5.91 4.42
N ALA A 145 -0.07 -5.80 5.70
CA ALA A 145 -0.06 -6.92 6.63
C ALA A 145 -0.95 -8.09 6.19
N GLU A 146 -2.16 -7.80 5.70
CA GLU A 146 -3.10 -8.81 5.19
C GLU A 146 -2.70 -9.30 3.80
N TRP A 147 -2.51 -8.39 2.85
CA TRP A 147 -2.33 -8.74 1.44
C TRP A 147 -1.04 -9.53 1.19
N SER A 148 0.05 -9.17 1.88
CA SER A 148 1.34 -9.84 1.75
C SER A 148 1.25 -11.35 2.07
N SER A 149 0.33 -11.75 2.97
CA SER A 149 0.09 -13.14 3.35
C SER A 149 -0.31 -14.05 2.18
N HIS A 150 -1.04 -13.50 1.21
CA HIS A 150 -1.49 -14.24 0.03
C HIS A 150 -0.34 -14.47 -0.94
N TYR A 151 0.55 -13.49 -1.03
CA TYR A 151 1.67 -13.56 -1.95
C TYR A 151 2.79 -14.48 -1.45
N PHE A 152 3.00 -14.54 -0.14
CA PHE A 152 4.08 -15.30 0.49
C PHE A 152 3.58 -16.32 1.53
N SER A 153 2.46 -16.98 1.23
CA SER A 153 1.87 -18.03 2.08
C SER A 153 2.93 -19.05 2.55
N GLY A 154 2.85 -19.42 3.84
CA GLY A 154 3.75 -20.38 4.49
C GLY A 154 5.13 -19.83 4.88
N ARG A 155 5.34 -18.51 4.81
CA ARG A 155 6.60 -17.86 5.22
C ARG A 155 6.35 -16.83 6.31
N LYS A 156 7.38 -16.50 7.09
CA LYS A 156 7.37 -15.31 7.95
C LYS A 156 7.69 -14.10 7.08
N ILE A 157 6.69 -13.23 6.94
CA ILE A 157 6.68 -12.13 5.96
C ILE A 157 7.20 -10.86 6.61
N LYS A 158 7.84 -10.01 5.80
CA LYS A 158 8.24 -8.64 6.14
C LYS A 158 7.35 -7.66 5.36
N PRO A 159 7.21 -6.39 5.80
CA PRO A 159 6.41 -5.42 5.06
C PRO A 159 6.91 -5.25 3.62
N LEU A 160 6.00 -5.14 2.67
CA LEU A 160 6.25 -4.97 1.23
C LEU A 160 6.24 -3.51 0.81
N PHE A 161 5.41 -2.70 1.45
CA PHE A 161 5.28 -1.30 1.07
C PHE A 161 6.62 -0.54 1.03
N PRO A 162 7.57 -0.77 1.96
CA PRO A 162 8.90 -0.15 1.92
C PRO A 162 9.70 -0.42 0.65
N LEU A 163 9.40 -1.51 -0.05
CA LEU A 163 10.08 -1.87 -1.27
C LEU A 163 9.71 -0.96 -2.44
N VAL A 164 8.55 -0.29 -2.38
CA VAL A 164 8.02 0.58 -3.44
C VAL A 164 7.95 2.06 -3.05
N MET A 165 8.31 2.39 -1.81
CA MET A 165 8.41 3.77 -1.31
C MET A 165 9.68 4.49 -1.83
N VAL A 166 9.68 5.82 -1.74
CA VAL A 166 10.91 6.62 -1.97
C VAL A 166 12.02 6.09 -1.08
N ARG A 167 13.22 5.94 -1.65
CA ARG A 167 14.41 5.52 -0.90
C ARG A 167 15.54 6.53 -1.06
N PRO A 168 16.14 7.06 0.01
CA PRO A 168 17.37 7.83 -0.11
C PRO A 168 18.52 6.96 -0.60
N GLN A 169 19.54 7.58 -1.15
CA GLN A 169 20.80 6.92 -1.46
C GLN A 169 21.42 6.34 -0.19
N GLU A 170 22.05 5.17 -0.31
CA GLU A 170 22.74 4.53 0.80
C GLU A 170 23.76 5.47 1.44
N GLY A 171 23.76 5.54 2.77
CA GLY A 171 24.64 6.42 3.55
C GLY A 171 24.19 7.88 3.59
N LEU A 172 23.15 8.29 2.82
CA LEU A 172 22.72 9.68 2.78
C LEU A 172 22.15 10.14 4.12
N MET A 173 21.34 9.32 4.78
CA MET A 173 20.70 9.70 6.04
C MET A 173 21.71 9.73 7.20
N GLU A 174 22.74 8.88 7.19
CA GLU A 174 23.75 8.79 8.26
C GLU A 174 24.81 9.86 8.12
N SER A 175 25.32 10.03 6.89
CA SER A 175 26.50 10.86 6.63
C SER A 175 26.14 12.26 6.16
N MET A 176 24.87 12.49 5.77
CA MET A 176 24.42 13.69 5.05
C MET A 176 25.25 13.97 3.78
N LYS A 177 25.97 12.98 3.27
CA LYS A 177 26.81 13.07 2.08
C LYS A 177 26.22 12.24 0.96
N VAL A 178 26.05 12.91 -0.17
CA VAL A 178 25.61 12.31 -1.41
C VAL A 178 26.81 11.68 -2.12
N THR A 179 26.76 10.40 -2.45
CA THR A 179 27.84 9.75 -3.23
C THR A 179 27.68 9.99 -4.73
N SER A 180 26.49 10.35 -5.21
CA SER A 180 26.23 10.76 -6.58
C SER A 180 25.14 11.83 -6.68
N ARG A 181 25.39 12.91 -7.44
CA ARG A 181 24.37 13.95 -7.71
C ARG A 181 23.14 13.42 -8.46
N LYS A 182 23.25 12.26 -9.13
CA LYS A 182 22.14 11.54 -9.76
C LYS A 182 21.61 10.48 -8.81
N ASN A 183 20.29 10.27 -8.80
CA ASN A 183 19.62 9.26 -7.98
C ASN A 183 19.86 9.42 -6.47
N ILE A 184 19.87 10.67 -5.98
CA ILE A 184 19.92 10.98 -4.54
C ILE A 184 18.74 10.30 -3.84
N TYR A 185 17.58 10.31 -4.49
CA TYR A 185 16.40 9.56 -4.09
C TYR A 185 15.96 8.65 -5.24
N PHE A 186 15.64 7.41 -4.90
CA PHE A 186 15.06 6.43 -5.79
C PHE A 186 13.54 6.60 -5.72
N LYS A 187 12.92 7.00 -6.84
CA LYS A 187 11.50 7.36 -6.91
C LYS A 187 10.58 6.13 -6.84
N PRO A 188 9.31 6.27 -6.41
CA PRO A 188 8.38 5.15 -6.27
C PRO A 188 8.22 4.30 -7.54
N VAL A 189 8.14 4.92 -8.72
CA VAL A 189 8.03 4.17 -10.00
C VAL A 189 9.27 3.31 -10.27
N ARG A 190 10.46 3.84 -10.04
CA ARG A 190 11.70 3.05 -10.13
C ARG A 190 11.65 1.84 -9.20
N ARG A 191 11.30 2.09 -7.95
CA ARG A 191 11.23 1.10 -6.88
C ARG A 191 10.18 0.04 -7.17
N LEU A 192 9.04 0.43 -7.75
CA LEU A 192 8.02 -0.46 -8.26
C LEU A 192 8.55 -1.39 -9.36
N LEU A 193 9.23 -0.86 -10.39
CA LEU A 193 9.79 -1.68 -11.47
C LEU A 193 10.87 -2.65 -10.95
N GLU A 194 11.72 -2.19 -10.02
CA GLU A 194 12.71 -3.04 -9.33
C GLU A 194 12.02 -4.16 -8.52
N PHE A 195 10.95 -3.83 -7.80
CA PHE A 195 10.13 -4.78 -7.03
C PHE A 195 9.44 -5.82 -7.92
N LEU A 196 8.78 -5.40 -8.99
CA LEU A 196 8.10 -6.29 -9.94
C LEU A 196 9.08 -7.28 -10.58
N TYR A 197 10.25 -6.80 -11.00
CA TYR A 197 11.31 -7.67 -11.51
C TYR A 197 11.75 -8.69 -10.46
N ALA A 198 12.05 -8.24 -9.24
CA ALA A 198 12.51 -9.11 -8.16
C ALA A 198 11.46 -10.16 -7.79
N LEU A 199 10.18 -9.79 -7.81
CA LEU A 199 9.06 -10.67 -7.52
C LEU A 199 8.88 -11.75 -8.59
N ALA A 200 8.92 -11.37 -9.87
CA ALA A 200 8.86 -12.33 -10.98
C ALA A 200 10.08 -13.29 -10.97
N PHE A 201 11.28 -12.75 -10.71
CA PHE A 201 12.50 -13.53 -10.55
C PHE A 201 12.39 -14.53 -9.39
N TYR A 202 11.96 -14.08 -8.21
CA TYR A 202 11.78 -14.92 -7.04
C TYR A 202 10.76 -16.05 -7.27
N ARG A 203 9.66 -15.76 -7.95
CA ARG A 203 8.64 -16.76 -8.30
C ARG A 203 9.15 -17.84 -9.25
N ARG A 204 10.15 -17.54 -10.07
CA ARG A 204 10.82 -18.50 -10.96
C ARG A 204 11.93 -19.29 -10.25
N TYR A 205 12.81 -18.60 -9.53
CA TYR A 205 14.06 -19.18 -9.03
C TYR A 205 14.06 -19.48 -7.52
N ARG A 206 13.02 -19.08 -6.79
CA ARG A 206 12.89 -19.22 -5.32
C ARG A 206 14.06 -18.59 -4.54
N ARG A 207 14.69 -17.56 -5.12
CA ARG A 207 15.74 -16.75 -4.51
C ARG A 207 15.65 -15.33 -5.04
N TRP A 208 16.14 -14.36 -4.28
CA TRP A 208 16.20 -12.96 -4.71
C TRP A 208 17.32 -12.73 -5.73
N PRO A 209 17.16 -11.75 -6.64
CA PRO A 209 18.27 -11.33 -7.48
C PRO A 209 19.35 -10.65 -6.63
N SER A 210 20.62 -10.89 -6.96
CA SER A 210 21.76 -10.35 -6.19
C SER A 210 21.92 -8.84 -6.30
N LYS A 211 21.31 -8.20 -7.31
CA LYS A 211 21.34 -6.75 -7.54
C LYS A 211 19.99 -6.28 -8.08
N ALA A 212 19.68 -5.01 -7.82
CA ALA A 212 18.58 -4.32 -8.48
C ALA A 212 18.76 -4.38 -10.01
N PRO A 213 17.68 -4.56 -10.80
CA PRO A 213 17.77 -4.48 -12.25
C PRO A 213 18.19 -3.06 -12.68
N LYS A 214 19.08 -2.99 -13.66
CA LYS A 214 19.45 -1.71 -14.30
C LYS A 214 18.47 -1.38 -15.43
N PRO A 215 18.42 -0.12 -15.91
CA PRO A 215 17.65 0.23 -17.10
C PRO A 215 17.89 -0.72 -18.29
N ALA A 216 19.16 -1.03 -18.60
CA ALA A 216 19.52 -2.01 -19.63
C ALA A 216 18.93 -3.42 -19.39
N THR A 217 18.84 -3.86 -18.13
CA THR A 217 18.25 -5.17 -17.78
C THR A 217 16.76 -5.22 -18.08
N LEU A 218 16.03 -4.15 -17.75
CA LEU A 218 14.60 -4.08 -18.02
C LEU A 218 14.30 -3.82 -19.50
N ALA A 219 15.12 -3.02 -20.19
CA ALA A 219 15.01 -2.77 -21.63
C ALA A 219 15.13 -4.07 -22.47
N GLY A 220 15.92 -5.04 -21.99
CA GLY A 220 16.00 -6.37 -22.62
C GLY A 220 14.80 -7.29 -22.37
N ILE A 221 13.77 -6.83 -21.65
CA ILE A 221 12.60 -7.63 -21.25
C ILE A 221 11.29 -6.92 -21.60
N LEU A 222 11.20 -5.63 -21.29
CA LEU A 222 9.99 -4.84 -21.42
C LEU A 222 9.86 -4.33 -22.85
N TYR A 223 8.63 -4.28 -23.34
CA TYR A 223 8.30 -3.71 -24.65
C TYR A 223 7.83 -2.26 -24.51
N ARG A 224 7.88 -1.53 -25.62
CA ARG A 224 7.33 -0.17 -25.74
C ARG A 224 5.81 -0.19 -25.54
N PRO A 225 5.22 0.86 -24.94
CA PRO A 225 3.77 0.93 -24.78
C PRO A 225 3.03 0.75 -26.11
N GLY A 226 2.09 -0.19 -26.16
CA GLY A 226 1.30 -0.47 -27.37
C GLY A 226 2.09 -1.02 -28.58
N SER A 227 3.28 -1.59 -28.36
CA SER A 227 4.15 -2.11 -29.42
C SER A 227 4.82 -3.42 -29.02
N ASP A 228 5.14 -4.26 -30.01
CA ASP A 228 5.94 -5.48 -29.84
C ASP A 228 7.47 -5.23 -29.91
N GLU A 229 7.89 -3.98 -30.04
CA GLU A 229 9.30 -3.59 -30.01
C GLU A 229 9.82 -3.50 -28.58
N LEU A 230 11.02 -4.03 -28.31
CA LEU A 230 11.67 -3.87 -27.01
C LEU A 230 11.86 -2.40 -26.67
N ALA A 231 11.65 -2.05 -25.41
CA ALA A 231 11.95 -0.74 -24.87
C ALA A 231 13.45 -0.46 -24.98
N ASP A 232 13.81 0.80 -25.23
CA ASP A 232 15.21 1.23 -25.16
C ASP A 232 15.60 1.60 -23.72
N GLU A 233 16.91 1.61 -23.45
CA GLU A 233 17.44 1.95 -22.13
C GLU A 233 17.07 3.37 -21.70
N SER A 234 16.91 4.30 -22.65
CA SER A 234 16.47 5.67 -22.38
C SER A 234 15.05 5.74 -21.83
N LEU A 235 14.10 5.00 -22.41
CA LEU A 235 12.72 4.95 -21.94
C LEU A 235 12.65 4.45 -20.50
N ILE A 236 13.37 3.37 -20.19
CA ILE A 236 13.41 2.85 -18.82
C ILE A 236 14.09 3.84 -17.87
N SER A 237 15.15 4.52 -18.31
CA SER A 237 15.79 5.57 -17.51
C SER A 237 14.85 6.73 -17.21
N ASN A 238 14.00 7.10 -18.19
CA ASN A 238 12.98 8.13 -18.04
C ASN A 238 11.83 7.71 -17.08
N TYR A 239 11.51 6.42 -17.01
CA TYR A 239 10.63 5.89 -15.97
C TYR A 239 11.31 5.99 -14.59
N PHE A 240 12.60 5.65 -14.51
CA PHE A 240 13.34 5.63 -13.26
C PHE A 240 13.51 7.01 -12.63
N ASP A 241 13.79 8.02 -13.46
CA ASP A 241 13.90 9.40 -13.01
C ASP A 241 12.55 10.14 -12.96
N GLY A 242 11.45 9.49 -13.38
CA GLY A 242 10.10 10.02 -13.35
C GLY A 242 9.83 11.14 -14.36
N THR A 243 10.66 11.30 -15.39
CA THR A 243 10.39 12.24 -16.49
C THR A 243 9.29 11.74 -17.43
N THR A 244 9.08 10.42 -17.52
CA THR A 244 7.93 9.83 -18.21
C THR A 244 6.92 9.28 -17.20
N LYS A 245 5.66 9.70 -17.34
CA LYS A 245 4.56 9.24 -16.48
C LYS A 245 4.24 7.78 -16.77
N VAL A 246 4.17 6.98 -15.73
CA VAL A 246 3.77 5.56 -15.79
C VAL A 246 2.33 5.44 -15.29
N THR A 247 1.49 4.71 -16.01
CA THR A 247 0.07 4.46 -15.69
C THR A 247 -0.14 3.06 -15.12
N LEU A 248 -1.31 2.79 -14.55
CA LEU A 248 -1.68 1.46 -14.06
C LEU A 248 -1.65 0.42 -15.18
N ASP A 249 -2.26 0.73 -16.33
CA ASP A 249 -2.31 -0.15 -17.50
C ASP A 249 -0.90 -0.52 -17.99
N LEU A 250 -0.02 0.46 -18.07
CA LEU A 250 1.37 0.25 -18.48
C LEU A 250 2.12 -0.64 -17.47
N VAL A 251 1.90 -0.47 -16.17
CA VAL A 251 2.51 -1.37 -15.17
C VAL A 251 1.95 -2.78 -15.28
N GLN A 252 0.66 -2.95 -15.54
CA GLN A 252 0.08 -4.27 -15.80
C GLN A 252 0.69 -4.92 -17.03
N GLU A 253 0.85 -4.20 -18.14
CA GLU A 253 1.54 -4.68 -19.33
C GLU A 253 2.97 -5.13 -18.99
N HIS A 254 3.75 -4.28 -18.31
CA HIS A 254 5.11 -4.63 -17.90
C HIS A 254 5.16 -5.82 -16.95
N TRP A 255 4.18 -5.97 -16.05
CA TRP A 255 4.07 -7.16 -15.20
C TRP A 255 3.87 -8.43 -16.03
N GLN A 256 2.97 -8.40 -17.02
CA GLN A 256 2.76 -9.54 -17.92
C GLN A 256 4.02 -9.87 -18.72
N GLN A 257 4.74 -8.87 -19.22
CA GLN A 257 6.00 -9.05 -19.94
C GLN A 257 7.09 -9.71 -19.06
N LEU A 258 7.21 -9.28 -17.80
CA LEU A 258 8.11 -9.91 -16.82
C LEU A 258 7.73 -11.37 -16.55
N LEU A 259 6.43 -11.66 -16.40
CA LEU A 259 5.95 -13.02 -16.20
C LEU A 259 6.19 -13.90 -17.42
N GLN A 260 5.93 -13.40 -18.62
CA GLN A 260 6.24 -14.09 -19.87
C GLN A 260 7.73 -14.38 -19.96
N HIS A 261 8.61 -13.41 -19.65
CA HIS A 261 10.06 -13.61 -19.68
C HIS A 261 10.53 -14.69 -18.70
N PHE A 262 10.14 -14.61 -17.42
CA PHE A 262 10.62 -15.55 -16.40
C PHE A 262 9.89 -16.89 -16.36
N MET A 263 8.64 -16.95 -16.86
CA MET A 263 7.74 -18.10 -16.72
C MET A 263 7.07 -18.51 -18.03
N GLN A 264 7.79 -18.42 -19.16
CA GLN A 264 7.31 -18.78 -20.51
C GLN A 264 6.51 -20.09 -20.59
N LYS A 265 6.91 -21.11 -19.81
CA LYS A 265 6.34 -22.46 -19.84
C LYS A 265 5.19 -22.69 -18.85
N ARG A 266 4.84 -21.70 -18.02
CA ARG A 266 3.73 -21.85 -17.07
C ARG A 266 2.41 -21.42 -17.69
N PRO A 267 1.33 -22.20 -17.51
CA PRO A 267 -0.01 -21.78 -17.90
C PRO A 267 -0.42 -20.53 -17.11
N GLU A 268 -1.33 -19.73 -17.67
CA GLU A 268 -1.69 -18.42 -17.11
C GLU A 268 -2.27 -18.49 -15.70
N ASN A 269 -3.04 -19.53 -15.40
CA ASN A 269 -3.62 -19.79 -14.08
C ASN A 269 -2.58 -20.12 -12.99
N GLU A 270 -1.36 -20.51 -13.37
CA GLU A 270 -0.24 -20.73 -12.44
C GLU A 270 0.65 -19.49 -12.28
N ARG A 271 0.41 -18.44 -13.07
CA ARG A 271 1.17 -17.19 -12.96
C ARG A 271 0.62 -16.37 -11.79
N PRO A 272 1.51 -15.74 -11.00
CA PRO A 272 1.07 -14.90 -9.90
C PRO A 272 0.33 -13.67 -10.43
N THR A 273 -0.74 -13.28 -9.75
CA THR A 273 -1.52 -12.08 -10.07
C THR A 273 -0.71 -10.81 -9.82
N ALA A 274 -0.98 -9.70 -10.50
CA ALA A 274 -0.24 -8.47 -10.25
C ALA A 274 -0.33 -8.03 -8.77
N PRO A 275 0.75 -7.49 -8.17
CA PRO A 275 0.73 -6.96 -6.81
C PRO A 275 0.00 -5.60 -6.75
N PHE A 276 -1.29 -5.59 -7.06
CA PHE A 276 -2.08 -4.36 -7.27
C PHE A 276 -2.00 -3.34 -6.14
N PRO A 277 -2.11 -3.72 -4.85
CA PRO A 277 -1.93 -2.77 -3.76
C PRO A 277 -0.60 -2.01 -3.84
N MET A 278 0.51 -2.72 -4.11
CA MET A 278 1.84 -2.09 -4.21
C MET A 278 1.96 -1.23 -5.47
N ILE A 279 1.39 -1.67 -6.60
CA ILE A 279 1.36 -0.89 -7.84
C ILE A 279 0.62 0.43 -7.60
N MET A 280 -0.60 0.36 -7.06
CA MET A 280 -1.43 1.54 -6.82
C MET A 280 -0.78 2.50 -5.85
N LEU A 281 -0.25 2.00 -4.73
CA LEU A 281 0.39 2.86 -3.73
C LEU A 281 1.64 3.55 -4.29
N ALA A 282 2.47 2.83 -5.06
CA ALA A 282 3.64 3.42 -5.69
C ALA A 282 3.29 4.51 -6.71
N LEU A 283 2.26 4.28 -7.53
CA LEU A 283 1.78 5.28 -8.51
C LEU A 283 1.15 6.49 -7.81
N GLN A 284 0.36 6.27 -6.76
CA GLN A 284 -0.22 7.33 -5.95
C GLN A 284 0.88 8.17 -5.27
N TRP A 285 1.88 7.52 -4.68
CA TRP A 285 3.02 8.19 -4.08
C TRP A 285 3.84 8.99 -5.08
N GLN A 286 4.07 8.43 -6.27
CA GLN A 286 4.73 9.15 -7.35
C GLN A 286 3.95 10.42 -7.73
N ALA A 287 2.62 10.36 -7.75
CA ALA A 287 1.78 11.48 -8.15
C ALA A 287 1.62 12.55 -7.06
N LEU A 288 1.48 12.13 -5.80
CA LEU A 288 1.13 13.03 -4.69
C LEU A 288 2.33 13.51 -3.88
N LEU A 289 3.38 12.69 -3.77
CA LEU A 289 4.44 12.89 -2.78
C LEU A 289 5.81 13.14 -3.42
N VAL A 290 5.89 13.15 -4.75
CA VAL A 290 7.05 13.63 -5.51
C VAL A 290 6.72 15.00 -6.07
N LEU A 291 7.06 16.04 -5.31
CA LEU A 291 6.74 17.44 -5.64
C LEU A 291 7.93 18.16 -6.26
N ASP A 292 7.70 19.36 -6.81
CA ASP A 292 8.75 20.26 -7.32
C ASP A 292 9.67 19.60 -8.36
N SER A 293 9.09 18.84 -9.30
CA SER A 293 9.84 18.04 -10.28
C SER A 293 10.77 16.99 -9.65
N GLY A 294 10.43 16.52 -8.45
CA GLY A 294 11.22 15.57 -7.67
C GLY A 294 12.34 16.21 -6.86
N ARG A 295 12.10 17.39 -6.30
CA ARG A 295 13.01 18.04 -5.33
C ARG A 295 12.53 17.86 -3.88
N SER A 296 11.23 17.65 -3.69
CA SER A 296 10.61 17.48 -2.38
C SER A 296 9.92 16.12 -2.34
N PHE A 297 10.18 15.36 -1.27
CA PHE A 297 9.65 14.02 -1.09
C PHE A 297 9.14 13.85 0.33
N PHE A 298 8.03 13.16 0.49
CA PHE A 298 7.59 12.67 1.78
C PHE A 298 8.32 11.37 2.10
N MET A 299 8.99 11.32 3.27
CA MET A 299 9.58 10.08 3.77
C MET A 299 8.79 9.56 4.96
N PRO A 300 8.36 8.29 4.93
CA PRO A 300 7.73 7.64 6.08
C PRO A 300 8.66 7.59 7.28
N ASP A 301 8.12 7.73 8.48
CA ASP A 301 8.75 7.16 9.66
C ASP A 301 8.63 5.63 9.60
N MET A 302 9.74 4.99 9.24
CA MET A 302 9.83 3.54 9.07
C MET A 302 9.71 2.77 10.38
N MET A 303 10.07 3.38 11.51
CA MET A 303 9.93 2.74 12.82
C MET A 303 8.46 2.68 13.20
N ASN A 304 7.75 3.81 13.09
CA ASN A 304 6.32 3.87 13.36
C ASN A 304 5.53 2.96 12.40
N TYR A 305 5.84 3.04 11.10
CA TYR A 305 5.23 2.16 10.10
C TYR A 305 5.44 0.67 10.43
N GLY A 306 6.68 0.27 10.73
CA GLY A 306 6.99 -1.12 11.10
C GLY A 306 6.34 -1.58 12.40
N PHE A 307 6.08 -0.65 13.32
CA PHE A 307 5.30 -0.91 14.53
C PHE A 307 3.83 -1.23 14.20
N VAL A 308 3.14 -0.31 13.52
CA VAL A 308 1.72 -0.48 13.15
C VAL A 308 1.53 -1.72 12.29
N TRP A 309 2.42 -1.96 11.32
CA TRP A 309 2.40 -3.16 10.50
C TRP A 309 2.50 -4.44 11.33
N ARG A 310 3.43 -4.53 12.31
CA ARG A 310 3.55 -5.72 13.17
C ARG A 310 2.31 -5.97 14.01
N PHE A 311 1.69 -4.90 14.50
CA PHE A 311 0.44 -4.97 15.23
C PHE A 311 -0.68 -5.57 14.36
N ARG A 312 -0.91 -4.99 13.17
CA ARG A 312 -1.92 -5.46 12.21
C ARG A 312 -1.64 -6.88 11.72
N ARG A 313 -0.37 -7.22 11.54
CA ARG A 313 0.07 -8.56 11.17
C ARG A 313 -0.33 -9.62 12.21
N ARG A 314 -0.18 -9.32 13.50
CA ARG A 314 -0.62 -10.23 14.58
C ARG A 314 -2.14 -10.39 14.60
N GLN A 315 -2.89 -9.31 14.37
CA GLN A 315 -4.36 -9.38 14.29
C GLN A 315 -4.79 -10.31 13.14
N TRP A 316 -4.15 -10.17 11.98
CA TRP A 316 -4.39 -11.05 10.83
C TRP A 316 -4.04 -12.50 11.13
N GLU A 317 -2.86 -12.78 11.71
CA GLU A 317 -2.45 -14.14 12.08
C GLU A 317 -3.39 -14.78 13.10
N ALA A 318 -3.89 -14.01 14.07
CA ALA A 318 -4.90 -14.48 15.03
C ALA A 318 -6.23 -14.82 14.34
N LEU A 319 -6.67 -13.99 13.39
CA LEU A 319 -7.88 -14.25 12.61
C LEU A 319 -7.72 -15.50 11.73
N GLN A 320 -6.57 -15.67 11.06
CA GLN A 320 -6.25 -16.88 10.29
C GLN A 320 -6.27 -18.14 11.17
N ALA A 321 -5.66 -18.09 12.35
CA ALA A 321 -5.63 -19.23 13.27
C ALA A 321 -7.04 -19.65 13.74
N GLN A 322 -7.97 -18.70 13.91
CA GLN A 322 -9.37 -19.01 14.22
C GLN A 322 -10.05 -19.77 13.08
N TYR A 323 -9.85 -19.35 11.83
CA TYR A 323 -10.38 -20.06 10.66
C TYR A 323 -9.76 -21.46 10.48
N ASP A 324 -8.46 -21.58 10.71
CA ASP A 324 -7.73 -22.84 10.52
C ASP A 324 -8.00 -23.85 11.65
N SER A 325 -8.41 -23.41 12.85
CA SER A 325 -8.75 -24.31 13.97
C SER A 325 -9.95 -25.24 13.69
N GLY A 326 -10.73 -24.98 12.62
CA GLY A 326 -11.82 -25.84 12.14
C GLY A 326 -11.41 -26.93 11.15
N PHE A 327 -10.16 -26.92 10.66
CA PHE A 327 -9.63 -27.90 9.72
C PHE A 327 -8.32 -28.49 10.25
N SER A 328 -8.17 -29.81 10.22
CA SER A 328 -6.95 -30.50 10.67
C SER A 328 -5.73 -30.00 9.87
N SER A 329 -4.97 -29.06 10.44
CA SER A 329 -3.81 -28.46 9.80
C SER A 329 -2.66 -29.47 9.80
N SER A 330 -2.52 -30.18 8.68
CA SER A 330 -1.30 -30.90 8.34
C SER A 330 -0.18 -29.90 8.05
N GLY A 331 0.52 -29.48 9.11
CA GLY A 331 1.97 -29.30 9.07
C GLY A 331 2.57 -28.21 8.18
N GLN A 332 1.93 -27.05 7.97
CA GLN A 332 2.68 -25.89 7.45
C GLN A 332 3.50 -25.25 8.58
N ARG A 333 4.70 -25.79 8.82
CA ARG A 333 5.71 -25.14 9.66
C ARG A 333 6.14 -23.83 9.00
N VAL A 334 5.77 -22.71 9.61
CA VAL A 334 6.24 -21.36 9.25
C VAL A 334 7.66 -21.19 9.77
N ASP A 335 8.63 -21.91 9.20
CA ASP A 335 10.02 -21.93 9.72
C ASP A 335 10.97 -21.01 8.92
N GLU A 336 10.65 -20.68 7.66
CA GLU A 336 11.50 -19.83 6.83
C GLU A 336 11.11 -18.34 6.93
N THR A 337 12.02 -17.53 7.47
CA THR A 337 11.93 -16.07 7.38
C THR A 337 12.33 -15.61 5.98
N MET A 338 11.49 -14.78 5.37
CA MET A 338 11.80 -14.14 4.09
C MET A 338 12.53 -12.82 4.35
N ASP A 339 13.83 -12.82 4.09
CA ASP A 339 14.62 -11.59 4.07
C ASP A 339 14.57 -10.94 2.70
N TRP A 340 14.29 -9.64 2.68
CA TRP A 340 14.40 -8.85 1.46
C TRP A 340 15.88 -8.68 1.08
N PRO A 341 16.22 -8.60 -0.22
CA PRO A 341 17.59 -8.34 -0.61
C PRO A 341 18.03 -6.96 -0.13
N GLU A 342 19.27 -6.80 0.33
CA GLU A 342 19.81 -5.57 0.94
C GLU A 342 19.52 -4.32 0.09
N TRP A 343 19.75 -4.40 -1.22
CA TRP A 343 19.48 -3.31 -2.16
C TRP A 343 18.00 -2.84 -2.19
N ALA A 344 17.07 -3.69 -1.75
CA ALA A 344 15.65 -3.39 -1.68
C ALA A 344 15.22 -2.82 -0.32
N VAL A 345 16.01 -2.96 0.74
CA VAL A 345 15.63 -2.53 2.10
C VAL A 345 16.59 -1.59 2.79
N ASP A 346 17.78 -1.35 2.27
CA ASP A 346 18.72 -0.37 2.83
C ASP A 346 18.16 1.05 2.71
N GLN A 347 17.26 1.35 3.64
CA GLN A 347 17.05 2.59 4.35
C GLN A 347 17.70 2.31 5.69
N SER A 348 18.98 2.60 5.75
CA SER A 348 19.82 2.53 6.93
C SER A 348 19.04 2.92 8.19
N SER A 349 18.76 1.91 8.99
CA SER A 349 18.14 2.01 10.30
C SER A 349 19.24 2.20 11.33
N SER A 350 19.68 3.44 11.52
CA SER A 350 20.22 3.83 12.83
C SER A 350 18.99 4.16 13.69
N SER A 351 18.55 3.32 14.63
CA SER A 351 19.29 2.90 15.83
C SER A 351 20.10 4.05 16.40
N VAL A 352 19.41 5.02 17.01
CA VAL A 352 19.95 5.81 18.12
C VAL A 352 19.01 5.66 19.29
#